data_AF-A0A7V5P8W9-F1
#
_entry.id   AF-A0A7V5P8W9-F1
#
_cell.length_a   1.000
_cell.length_b   1.000
_cell.length_c   1.000
_cell.angle_alpha   90.00
_cell.angle_beta   90.00
_cell.angle_gamma   90.00
#
_symmetry.space_group_name_H-M   'P 1'
#
loop_
_entity.id
_entity.type
_entity.pdbx_description
1 polymer ?
#
loop_
_entity_poly.entity_id
_entity_poly.type
_entity_poly.pdbx_seq_one_letter_code
_entity_poly.pdbx_strand_id
1 'polypeptide(L)'
;LPEPGGMMMVGIPEQRLPRDLVRAEVANILRAGVEVRNNVRWGRDFTLDDLKREGYEAVILAIGTRKKRGLDLPGVELLDEAGIAHDEDGRIKVGFAFETNLERVFAAGDGVIGHSSVVEAVGQGNQVAATVDHFLTTGELKRMVFETEYEFPAAAWQAEDYAQARRPAAASELVPGAKGNLVKAERAWDERTTQEECKRCLRCDLDWVAFMKAREADQQPEPAL
;
A
#
# COMPACT_ATOMS: atom_id res chain seq x y z
N LEU A 1 10.72 -7.85 -17.87
CA LEU A 1 10.64 -8.79 -16.74
C LEU A 1 10.59 -10.21 -17.32
N PRO A 2 11.04 -11.22 -16.57
CA PRO A 2 11.19 -12.58 -17.10
C PRO A 2 9.85 -13.30 -17.33
N GLU A 3 8.80 -12.97 -16.58
CA GLU A 3 7.46 -13.54 -16.73
C GLU A 3 6.37 -12.44 -16.80
N PRO A 4 5.19 -12.75 -17.39
CA PRO A 4 4.05 -11.84 -17.41
C PRO A 4 3.48 -11.62 -16.00
N GLY A 5 2.70 -10.55 -15.82
CA GLY A 5 2.09 -10.19 -14.52
C GLY A 5 2.83 -9.06 -13.78
N GLY A 6 4.01 -8.66 -14.24
CA GLY A 6 4.65 -7.40 -13.85
C GLY A 6 4.91 -7.29 -12.34
N MET A 7 4.59 -6.13 -11.76
CA MET A 7 4.79 -5.87 -10.33
C MET A 7 3.99 -6.80 -9.43
N MET A 8 2.87 -7.35 -9.91
CA MET A 8 2.09 -8.35 -9.15
C MET A 8 2.84 -9.66 -8.98
N MET A 9 3.84 -9.97 -9.82
CA MET A 9 4.68 -11.16 -9.70
C MET A 9 6.00 -10.90 -8.97
N VAL A 10 6.54 -9.68 -9.05
CA VAL A 10 7.89 -9.39 -8.52
C VAL A 10 7.91 -8.45 -7.32
N GLY A 11 6.88 -7.63 -7.11
CA GLY A 11 6.89 -6.56 -6.12
C GLY A 11 5.94 -6.75 -4.93
N ILE A 12 4.91 -7.58 -5.06
CA ILE A 12 3.96 -7.88 -3.99
C ILE A 12 4.30 -9.25 -3.38
N PRO A 13 4.44 -9.40 -2.05
CA PRO A 13 4.69 -10.70 -1.43
C PRO A 13 3.59 -11.73 -1.74
N GLU A 14 3.96 -13.01 -1.93
CA GLU A 14 3.02 -14.08 -2.31
C GLU A 14 1.93 -14.32 -1.25
N GLN A 15 2.24 -14.06 0.02
CA GLN A 15 1.27 -14.15 1.12
C GLN A 15 0.14 -13.12 0.98
N ARG A 16 0.38 -12.00 0.29
CA ARG A 16 -0.62 -10.96 0.02
C ARG A 16 -1.33 -11.15 -1.31
N LEU A 17 -0.63 -11.72 -2.30
CA LEU A 17 -1.17 -11.99 -3.63
C LEU A 17 -0.60 -13.32 -4.16
N PRO A 18 -1.36 -14.42 -4.04
CA PRO A 18 -0.92 -15.74 -4.50
C PRO A 18 -0.54 -15.74 -5.98
N ARG A 19 0.61 -16.33 -6.32
CA ARG A 19 1.16 -16.30 -7.69
C ARG A 19 0.34 -17.15 -8.66
N ASP A 20 -0.28 -18.22 -8.18
CA ASP A 20 -1.18 -19.07 -8.95
C ASP A 20 -2.41 -18.31 -9.45
N LEU A 21 -2.98 -17.43 -8.62
CA LEU A 21 -4.09 -16.56 -9.02
C LEU A 21 -3.66 -15.59 -10.14
N VAL A 22 -2.51 -14.93 -9.99
CA VAL A 22 -1.98 -14.01 -11.02
C VAL A 22 -1.70 -14.76 -12.31
N ARG A 23 -1.13 -15.97 -12.24
CA ARG A 23 -0.89 -16.81 -13.42
C ARG A 23 -2.19 -17.27 -14.09
N ALA A 24 -3.24 -17.58 -13.33
CA ALA A 24 -4.55 -17.90 -13.87
C ALA A 24 -5.14 -16.72 -14.67
N GLU A 25 -5.02 -15.49 -14.15
CA GLU A 25 -5.46 -14.30 -14.88
C GLU A 25 -4.60 -14.00 -16.12
N VAL A 26 -3.28 -14.17 -16.03
CA VAL A 26 -2.41 -14.10 -17.21
C VAL A 26 -2.86 -15.12 -18.27
N ALA A 27 -3.18 -16.35 -17.88
CA ALA A 27 -3.68 -17.37 -18.79
C ALA A 27 -5.03 -16.99 -19.43
N ASN A 28 -5.90 -16.26 -18.72
CA ASN A 28 -7.14 -15.71 -19.29
C ASN A 28 -6.82 -14.70 -20.40
N ILE A 29 -5.87 -13.79 -20.15
CA ILE A 29 -5.44 -12.77 -21.10
C ILE A 29 -4.80 -13.39 -22.35
N LEU A 30 -3.91 -14.37 -22.17
CA LEU A 30 -3.28 -15.08 -23.30
C LEU A 30 -4.33 -15.84 -24.14
N ARG A 31 -5.33 -16.46 -23.50
CA ARG A 31 -6.44 -17.12 -24.20
C ARG A 31 -7.30 -16.17 -25.03
N ALA A 32 -7.34 -14.88 -24.69
CA ALA A 32 -8.02 -13.85 -25.47
C ALA A 32 -7.26 -13.45 -26.75
N GLY A 33 -6.09 -14.07 -27.02
CA GLY A 33 -5.27 -13.80 -28.20
C GLY A 33 -4.22 -12.69 -27.98
N VAL A 34 -3.96 -12.31 -26.73
CA VAL A 34 -2.91 -11.34 -26.41
C VAL A 34 -1.54 -12.01 -26.50
N GLU A 35 -0.65 -11.45 -27.31
CA GLU A 35 0.76 -11.83 -27.35
C GLU A 35 1.57 -11.03 -26.31
N VAL A 36 2.41 -11.72 -25.54
CA VAL A 36 3.27 -11.08 -24.52
C VAL A 36 4.73 -11.27 -24.88
N ARG A 37 5.45 -10.15 -25.06
CA ARG A 37 6.91 -10.13 -25.25
C ARG A 37 7.62 -9.76 -23.94
N ASN A 38 8.12 -10.77 -23.23
CA ASN A 38 8.90 -10.60 -22.00
C ASN A 38 10.35 -10.20 -22.29
N ASN A 39 11.04 -9.69 -21.27
CA ASN A 39 12.45 -9.25 -21.36
C ASN A 39 12.76 -8.17 -22.42
N VAL A 40 11.75 -7.54 -23.01
CA VAL A 40 11.90 -6.43 -23.94
C VAL A 40 11.66 -5.10 -23.20
N ARG A 41 12.46 -4.08 -23.51
CA ARG A 41 12.41 -2.73 -22.92
C ARG A 41 12.24 -1.67 -24.01
N TRP A 42 11.15 -0.92 -23.89
CA TRP A 42 10.91 0.27 -24.70
C TRP A 42 12.03 1.30 -24.51
N GLY A 43 12.50 1.89 -25.62
CA GLY A 43 13.60 2.86 -25.66
C GLY A 43 15.00 2.22 -25.71
N ARG A 44 15.11 0.90 -25.53
CA ARG A 44 16.38 0.15 -25.70
C ARG A 44 16.26 -0.89 -26.81
N ASP A 45 15.22 -1.72 -26.74
CA ASP A 45 15.05 -2.87 -27.64
C ASP A 45 14.06 -2.57 -28.78
N PHE A 46 13.19 -1.57 -28.61
CA PHE A 46 12.27 -1.06 -29.64
C PHE A 46 11.82 0.38 -29.33
N THR A 47 11.27 1.05 -30.33
CA THR A 47 10.69 2.40 -30.28
C THR A 47 9.21 2.38 -30.68
N LEU A 48 8.49 3.49 -30.46
CA LEU A 48 7.08 3.58 -30.90
C LEU A 48 6.95 3.56 -32.42
N ASP A 49 7.94 4.06 -33.15
CA ASP A 49 7.93 4.07 -34.61
C ASP A 49 8.23 2.68 -35.19
N ASP A 50 8.98 1.84 -34.48
CA ASP A 50 9.12 0.42 -34.82
C ASP A 50 7.76 -0.28 -34.79
N LEU A 51 6.96 -0.05 -33.73
CA LEU A 51 5.61 -0.63 -33.62
C LEU A 51 4.69 -0.16 -34.76
N LYS A 52 4.73 1.13 -35.11
CA LYS A 52 3.96 1.63 -36.26
C LYS A 52 4.39 0.94 -37.57
N ARG A 53 5.69 0.76 -37.77
CA ARG A 53 6.24 0.06 -38.95
C ARG A 53 5.90 -1.43 -38.97
N GLU A 54 5.78 -2.06 -37.80
CA GLU A 54 5.28 -3.44 -37.64
C GLU A 54 3.77 -3.57 -37.93
N GLY A 55 3.06 -2.46 -38.16
CA GLY A 55 1.65 -2.45 -38.57
C GLY A 55 0.65 -2.35 -37.42
N TYR A 56 1.09 -2.03 -36.20
CA TYR A 56 0.18 -1.78 -35.08
C TYR A 56 -0.59 -0.45 -35.30
N GLU A 57 -1.93 -0.53 -35.35
CA GLU A 57 -2.82 0.62 -35.61
C GLU A 57 -2.97 1.56 -34.40
N ALA A 58 -2.80 1.04 -33.19
CA ALA A 58 -2.91 1.80 -31.94
C ALA A 58 -1.93 1.29 -30.90
N VAL A 59 -1.43 2.19 -30.05
CA VAL A 59 -0.50 1.87 -28.95
C VAL A 59 -1.01 2.49 -27.65
N ILE A 60 -1.14 1.66 -26.62
CA ILE A 60 -1.49 2.09 -25.25
C ILE A 60 -0.23 1.98 -24.37
N LEU A 61 0.11 3.07 -23.68
CA LEU A 61 1.22 3.11 -22.73
C LEU A 61 0.72 2.82 -21.30
N ALA A 62 0.85 1.56 -20.87
CA ALA A 62 0.48 1.10 -19.54
C ALA A 62 1.73 0.77 -18.67
N ILE A 63 2.73 1.65 -18.69
CA ILE A 63 4.06 1.41 -18.08
C ILE A 63 4.11 1.54 -16.55
N GLY A 64 3.02 2.03 -15.95
CA GLY A 64 2.95 2.37 -14.52
C GLY A 64 3.81 3.57 -14.13
N THR A 65 3.89 3.86 -12.83
CA THR A 65 4.61 5.00 -12.27
C THR A 65 5.86 4.54 -11.52
N ARG A 66 6.93 4.24 -12.27
CA ARG A 66 8.20 3.76 -11.66
C ARG A 66 9.02 4.86 -11.00
N LYS A 67 8.93 6.09 -11.51
CA LYS A 67 9.57 7.25 -10.92
C LYS A 67 8.59 7.80 -9.89
N LYS A 68 9.04 7.91 -8.63
CA LYS A 68 8.38 8.81 -7.69
C LYS A 68 8.47 10.18 -8.34
N ARG A 69 7.36 10.72 -8.82
CA ARG A 69 7.31 12.13 -9.17
C ARG A 69 7.43 12.87 -7.84
N GLY A 70 8.28 13.89 -7.81
CA GLY A 70 8.17 14.92 -6.78
C GLY A 70 6.77 15.54 -6.78
N LEU A 71 6.50 16.38 -5.79
CA LEU A 71 5.28 17.18 -5.79
C LEU A 71 5.41 18.17 -6.95
N ASP A 72 4.85 17.84 -8.10
CA ASP A 72 4.61 18.78 -9.21
C ASP A 72 3.40 19.65 -8.86
N LEU A 73 3.47 20.30 -7.70
CA LEU A 73 2.43 21.18 -7.17
C LEU A 73 2.81 22.63 -7.53
N PRO A 74 1.90 23.42 -8.10
CA PRO A 74 2.06 24.86 -8.16
C PRO A 74 2.36 25.41 -6.76
N GLY A 75 3.41 26.22 -6.62
CA GLY A 75 3.82 26.82 -5.34
C GLY A 75 5.00 26.15 -4.64
N VAL A 76 5.63 25.13 -5.22
CA VAL A 76 6.90 24.59 -4.66
C VAL A 76 8.00 25.66 -4.71
N GLU A 77 8.00 26.51 -5.72
CA GLU A 77 8.84 27.71 -5.82
C GLU A 77 8.66 28.68 -4.64
N LEU A 78 7.50 28.66 -3.97
CA LEU A 78 7.27 29.48 -2.78
C LEU A 78 8.03 28.94 -1.56
N LEU A 79 8.45 27.67 -1.57
CA LEU A 79 9.32 27.13 -0.53
C LEU A 79 10.70 27.78 -0.61
N ASP A 80 11.24 27.94 -1.82
CA ASP A 80 12.49 28.66 -2.05
C ASP A 80 12.38 30.13 -1.62
N GLU A 81 11.30 30.81 -2.00
CA GLU A 81 11.04 32.21 -1.61
C GLU A 81 10.89 32.35 -0.09
N ALA A 82 10.25 31.39 0.58
CA ALA A 82 10.10 31.35 2.03
C ALA A 82 11.36 30.86 2.76
N GLY A 83 12.36 30.34 2.05
CA GLY A 83 13.56 29.73 2.65
C GLY A 83 13.30 28.42 3.39
N ILE A 84 12.23 27.70 3.05
CA ILE A 84 11.89 26.39 3.62
C ILE A 84 12.67 25.30 2.87
N ALA A 85 13.49 24.54 3.58
CA ALA A 85 14.29 23.48 3.02
C ALA A 85 13.43 22.33 2.48
N HIS A 86 13.72 21.88 1.26
CA HIS A 86 13.07 20.73 0.65
C HIS A 86 14.07 19.75 0.02
N ASP A 87 13.60 18.58 -0.39
CA ASP A 87 14.35 17.60 -1.17
C ASP A 87 14.28 17.88 -2.68
N GLU A 88 14.97 17.07 -3.49
CA GLU A 88 14.99 17.16 -4.96
C GLU A 88 13.61 16.94 -5.60
N ASP A 89 12.67 16.36 -4.83
CA ASP A 89 11.30 16.06 -5.20
C ASP A 89 10.32 17.16 -4.73
N GLY A 90 10.81 18.26 -4.14
CA GLY A 90 9.98 19.36 -3.63
C GLY A 90 9.25 19.02 -2.32
N ARG A 91 9.64 17.96 -1.60
CA ARG A 91 9.10 17.65 -0.27
C ARG A 91 9.77 18.49 0.79
N ILE A 92 8.98 19.06 1.68
CA ILE A 92 9.45 19.83 2.82
C ILE A 92 10.27 18.90 3.74
N LYS A 93 11.52 19.26 3.98
CA LYS A 93 12.38 18.56 4.93
C LYS A 93 11.96 18.95 6.34
N VAL A 94 11.71 17.94 7.17
CA VAL A 94 11.33 18.14 8.57
C VAL A 94 12.28 17.38 9.51
N GLY A 95 12.41 17.90 10.73
CA GLY A 95 13.12 17.26 11.83
C GLY A 95 12.27 16.21 12.55
N PHE A 96 12.74 15.79 13.73
CA PHE A 96 12.13 14.68 14.47
C PHE A 96 10.71 14.98 14.95
N ALA A 97 10.43 16.24 15.29
CA ALA A 97 9.14 16.74 15.77
C ALA A 97 8.36 17.46 14.66
N PHE A 98 8.65 17.14 13.39
CA PHE A 98 7.98 17.69 12.19
C PHE A 98 8.22 19.20 11.94
N GLU A 99 9.18 19.79 12.65
CA GLU A 99 9.63 21.15 12.47
C GLU A 99 10.43 21.29 11.17
N THR A 100 10.23 22.40 10.46
CA THR A 100 11.07 22.77 9.32
C THR A 100 12.38 23.41 9.80
N ASN A 101 13.22 23.88 8.88
CA ASN A 101 14.39 24.69 9.22
C ASN A 101 14.06 26.10 9.73
N LEU A 102 12.79 26.53 9.67
CA LEU A 102 12.35 27.83 10.18
C LEU A 102 11.73 27.67 11.58
N GLU A 103 12.08 28.59 12.48
CA GLU A 103 11.57 28.58 13.86
C GLU A 103 10.04 28.65 13.86
N ARG A 104 9.39 27.79 14.65
CA ARG A 104 7.93 27.73 14.84
C ARG A 104 7.14 27.37 13.57
N VAL A 105 7.79 26.87 12.53
CA VAL A 105 7.14 26.41 11.30
C VAL A 105 7.22 24.89 11.24
N PHE A 106 6.08 24.23 11.11
CA PHE A 106 5.93 22.77 11.04
C PHE A 106 5.24 22.38 9.74
N ALA A 107 5.48 21.16 9.25
CA ALA A 107 4.88 20.66 8.03
C ALA A 107 4.29 19.26 8.20
N ALA A 108 3.24 18.96 7.44
CA ALA A 108 2.51 17.70 7.50
C ALA A 108 1.94 17.30 6.13
N GLY A 109 1.46 16.06 6.04
CA GLY A 109 0.76 15.54 4.88
C GLY A 109 1.69 15.26 3.71
N ASP A 110 1.11 15.12 2.52
CA ASP A 110 1.83 14.71 1.31
C ASP A 110 3.02 15.62 0.96
N GLY A 111 2.99 16.89 1.37
CA GLY A 111 4.12 17.82 1.25
C GLY A 111 5.39 17.35 1.98
N VAL A 112 5.25 16.47 2.97
CA VAL A 112 6.34 15.88 3.75
C VAL A 112 6.57 14.41 3.40
N ILE A 113 5.50 13.59 3.40
CA ILE A 113 5.61 12.13 3.19
C ILE A 113 5.57 11.70 1.73
N GLY A 114 5.22 12.60 0.81
CA GLY A 114 4.96 12.29 -0.59
C GLY A 114 3.59 11.63 -0.79
N HIS A 115 3.38 11.03 -1.96
CA HIS A 115 2.13 10.35 -2.34
C HIS A 115 1.75 9.24 -1.34
N SER A 116 0.98 9.61 -0.33
CA SER A 116 0.52 8.73 0.73
C SER A 116 -0.98 8.45 0.55
N SER A 117 -1.49 7.48 1.32
CA SER A 117 -2.94 7.34 1.42
C SER A 117 -3.53 8.52 2.23
N VAL A 118 -4.79 8.85 1.96
CA VAL A 118 -5.52 9.87 2.75
C VAL A 118 -5.44 9.60 4.26
N VAL A 119 -5.46 8.31 4.65
CA VAL A 119 -5.36 7.89 6.06
C VAL A 119 -4.00 8.25 6.66
N GLU A 120 -2.91 8.03 5.93
CA GLU A 120 -1.56 8.37 6.37
C GLU A 120 -1.36 9.89 6.47
N ALA A 121 -1.83 10.66 5.48
CA ALA A 121 -1.77 12.12 5.52
C ALA A 121 -2.54 12.72 6.71
N VAL A 122 -3.76 12.23 6.97
CA VAL A 122 -4.56 12.66 8.13
C VAL A 122 -3.91 12.23 9.44
N GLY A 123 -3.40 11.00 9.51
CA GLY A 123 -2.70 10.48 10.68
C GLY A 123 -1.46 11.32 11.04
N GLN A 124 -0.65 11.69 10.06
CA GLN A 124 0.49 12.58 10.26
C GLN A 124 0.03 13.98 10.67
N GLY A 125 -1.01 14.53 10.04
CA GLY A 125 -1.58 15.83 10.39
C GLY A 125 -1.96 15.92 11.87
N ASN A 126 -2.62 14.88 12.40
CA ASN A 126 -2.94 14.81 13.82
C ASN A 126 -1.67 14.77 14.71
N GLN A 127 -0.63 14.04 14.31
CA GLN A 127 0.63 13.96 15.07
C GLN A 127 1.34 15.32 15.13
N VAL A 128 1.34 16.04 14.00
CA VAL A 128 1.89 17.38 13.91
C VAL A 128 1.09 18.34 14.78
N ALA A 129 -0.25 18.29 14.74
CA ALA A 129 -1.09 19.15 15.57
C ALA A 129 -0.82 18.99 17.06
N ALA A 130 -0.73 17.75 17.56
CA ALA A 130 -0.38 17.50 18.97
C ALA A 130 1.05 17.92 19.32
N THR A 131 1.99 17.77 18.38
CA THR A 131 3.38 18.22 18.56
C THR A 131 3.47 19.74 18.63
N VAL A 132 2.72 20.45 17.80
CA VAL A 132 2.61 21.92 17.83
C VAL A 132 1.98 22.39 19.14
N ASP A 133 0.89 21.76 19.58
CA ASP A 133 0.25 22.09 20.86
C ASP A 133 1.20 21.92 22.05
N HIS A 134 1.94 20.80 22.08
CA HIS A 134 2.97 20.57 23.09
C HIS A 134 4.05 21.64 23.05
N PHE A 135 4.62 21.92 21.87
CA PHE A 135 5.65 22.95 21.70
C PHE A 135 5.16 24.35 22.12
N LEU A 136 3.92 24.72 21.80
CA LEU A 136 3.35 26.00 22.20
C LEU A 136 3.14 26.09 23.73
N THR A 137 2.91 24.96 24.39
CA THR A 137 2.67 24.89 25.83
C THR A 137 3.97 24.81 26.64
N THR A 138 4.96 24.05 26.19
CA THR A 138 6.20 23.75 26.95
C THR A 138 7.43 24.47 26.43
N GLY A 139 7.42 24.90 25.16
CA GLY A 139 8.61 25.38 24.45
C GLY A 139 9.54 24.26 23.97
N GLU A 140 9.20 22.99 24.20
CA GLU A 140 10.05 21.85 23.87
C GLU A 140 9.58 21.14 22.59
N LEU A 141 10.54 20.77 21.73
CA LEU A 141 10.26 19.96 20.55
C LEU A 141 10.20 18.49 20.95
N LYS A 142 9.00 17.91 20.86
CA LYS A 142 8.76 16.50 21.16
C LYS A 142 7.78 15.91 20.15
N ARG A 143 8.17 14.83 19.49
CA ARG A 143 7.26 14.07 18.63
C ARG A 143 6.17 13.41 19.47
N MET A 144 4.93 13.83 19.25
CA MET A 144 3.79 13.19 19.89
C MET A 144 3.43 11.90 19.15
N VAL A 145 3.32 10.82 19.91
CA VAL A 145 2.87 9.51 19.41
C VAL A 145 1.52 9.24 20.05
N PHE A 146 0.51 8.98 19.22
CA PHE A 146 -0.77 8.50 19.70
C PHE A 146 -0.70 6.98 19.76
N GLU A 147 -0.76 6.45 20.97
CA GLU A 147 -1.18 5.08 21.19
C GLU A 147 -2.68 5.13 21.47
N THR A 148 -3.46 4.69 20.48
CA THR A 148 -4.87 4.42 20.74
C THR A 148 -4.92 3.13 21.55
N GLU A 149 -5.28 3.23 22.82
CA GLU A 149 -5.69 2.06 23.59
C GLU A 149 -6.86 1.40 22.85
N TYR A 150 -6.60 0.21 22.34
CA TYR A 150 -7.62 -0.60 21.70
C TYR A 150 -7.89 -1.79 22.62
N GLU A 151 -9.02 -1.75 23.33
CA GLU A 151 -9.46 -2.89 24.11
C GLU A 151 -10.01 -3.96 23.17
N PHE A 152 -9.32 -5.09 23.12
CA PHE A 152 -9.80 -6.25 22.37
C PHE A 152 -10.97 -6.89 23.14
N PRO A 153 -12.16 -7.01 22.55
CA PRO A 153 -13.21 -7.79 23.15
C PRO A 153 -12.74 -9.24 23.28
N ALA A 154 -13.02 -9.88 24.43
CA ALA A 154 -12.71 -11.28 24.61
C ALA A 154 -13.39 -12.10 23.51
N ALA A 155 -12.60 -12.83 22.73
CA ALA A 155 -13.14 -13.70 21.70
C ALA A 155 -14.03 -14.76 22.36
N ALA A 156 -15.27 -14.89 21.89
CA ALA A 156 -16.20 -15.92 22.35
C ALA A 156 -15.86 -17.33 21.82
N TRP A 157 -14.68 -17.51 21.24
CA TRP A 157 -14.25 -18.72 20.53
C TRP A 157 -12.73 -18.92 20.72
N GLN A 158 -12.26 -20.16 20.63
CA GLN A 158 -10.84 -20.50 20.78
C GLN A 158 -10.12 -20.36 19.42
N ALA A 159 -9.06 -19.55 19.40
CA ALA A 159 -8.35 -19.22 18.16
C ALA A 159 -7.59 -20.42 17.57
N GLU A 160 -7.12 -21.29 18.45
CA GLU A 160 -6.34 -22.50 18.14
C GLU A 160 -7.14 -23.51 17.31
N ASP A 161 -8.47 -23.55 17.47
CA ASP A 161 -9.37 -24.41 16.69
C ASP A 161 -9.29 -24.12 15.18
N TYR A 162 -8.84 -22.91 14.81
CA TYR A 162 -8.73 -22.46 13.42
C TYR A 162 -7.29 -22.50 12.91
N ALA A 163 -6.33 -22.99 13.69
CA ALA A 163 -4.92 -23.04 13.30
C ALA A 163 -4.69 -23.85 12.01
N GLN A 164 -5.50 -24.88 11.78
CA GLN A 164 -5.45 -25.76 10.61
C GLN A 164 -6.75 -25.73 9.79
N ALA A 165 -7.64 -24.76 10.05
CA ALA A 165 -8.91 -24.66 9.34
C ALA A 165 -8.67 -24.34 7.86
N ARG A 166 -9.24 -25.16 6.98
CA ARG A 166 -9.20 -24.92 5.53
C ARG A 166 -10.32 -23.99 5.13
N ARG A 167 -10.04 -23.05 4.22
CA ARG A 167 -11.06 -22.19 3.64
C ARG A 167 -12.05 -23.05 2.85
N PRO A 168 -13.35 -23.03 3.17
CA PRO A 168 -14.39 -23.68 2.39
C PRO A 168 -14.46 -23.01 1.02
N ALA A 169 -14.59 -23.80 -0.03
CA ALA A 169 -14.78 -23.27 -1.37
C ALA A 169 -16.19 -22.69 -1.49
N ALA A 170 -16.31 -21.47 -2.01
CA ALA A 170 -17.60 -20.96 -2.44
C ALA A 170 -18.14 -21.84 -3.57
N ALA A 171 -19.41 -22.22 -3.49
CA ALA A 171 -20.09 -22.82 -4.62
C ALA A 171 -20.05 -21.82 -5.78
N SER A 172 -19.77 -22.30 -6.99
CA SER A 172 -19.70 -21.43 -8.16
C SER A 172 -20.48 -22.01 -9.32
N GLU A 173 -21.02 -21.12 -10.13
CA GLU A 173 -21.76 -21.46 -11.34
C GLU A 173 -21.28 -20.60 -12.50
N LEU A 174 -21.46 -21.10 -13.73
CA LEU A 174 -21.19 -20.32 -14.93
C LEU A 174 -22.43 -19.49 -15.27
N VAL A 175 -22.28 -18.18 -15.27
CA VAL A 175 -23.35 -17.23 -15.62
C VAL A 175 -23.04 -16.51 -16.93
N PRO A 176 -24.06 -16.11 -17.72
CA PRO A 176 -23.85 -15.29 -18.90
C PRO A 176 -23.21 -13.95 -18.55
N GLY A 177 -22.10 -13.63 -19.21
CA GLY A 177 -21.40 -12.35 -19.11
C GLY A 177 -21.68 -11.44 -20.30
N ALA A 178 -21.07 -10.25 -20.27
CA ALA A 178 -21.19 -9.28 -21.35
C ALA A 178 -20.59 -9.84 -22.65
N LYS A 179 -21.34 -9.73 -23.76
CA LYS A 179 -20.97 -10.22 -25.10
C LYS A 179 -20.98 -11.75 -25.26
N GLY A 180 -21.78 -12.47 -24.46
CA GLY A 180 -22.06 -13.90 -24.68
C GLY A 180 -20.96 -14.86 -24.18
N ASN A 181 -20.02 -14.38 -23.37
CA ASN A 181 -19.10 -15.24 -22.63
C ASN A 181 -19.77 -15.86 -21.40
N LEU A 182 -19.22 -16.95 -20.87
CA LEU A 182 -19.57 -17.48 -19.55
C LEU A 182 -18.55 -16.99 -18.53
N VAL A 183 -19.03 -16.44 -17.43
CA VAL A 183 -18.20 -15.99 -16.31
C VAL A 183 -18.47 -16.90 -15.12
N LYS A 184 -17.43 -17.27 -14.39
CA LYS A 184 -17.59 -17.99 -13.14
C LYS A 184 -18.11 -17.01 -12.08
N ALA A 185 -19.34 -17.16 -11.66
CA ALA A 185 -19.90 -16.45 -10.52
C ALA A 185 -19.78 -17.33 -9.27
N GLU A 186 -19.20 -16.78 -8.22
CA GLU A 186 -19.20 -17.40 -6.91
C GLU A 186 -20.48 -17.00 -6.18
N ARG A 187 -21.16 -17.99 -5.58
CA ARG A 187 -22.30 -17.75 -4.72
C ARG A 187 -21.81 -17.33 -3.34
N ALA A 188 -22.63 -16.52 -2.66
CA ALA A 188 -22.43 -16.24 -1.25
C ALA A 188 -22.46 -17.56 -0.44
N TRP A 189 -21.65 -17.60 0.62
CA TRP A 189 -21.75 -18.66 1.61
C TRP A 189 -23.09 -18.58 2.36
N ASP A 190 -23.52 -19.72 2.89
CA ASP A 190 -24.61 -19.71 3.87
C ASP A 190 -24.18 -18.95 5.14
N GLU A 191 -25.17 -18.55 5.94
CA GLU A 191 -24.95 -17.74 7.13
C GLU A 191 -23.96 -18.38 8.11
N ARG A 192 -24.06 -19.70 8.32
CA ARG A 192 -23.19 -20.43 9.24
C ARG A 192 -21.76 -20.44 8.73
N THR A 193 -21.54 -20.80 7.47
CA THR A 193 -20.21 -20.80 6.85
C THR A 193 -19.60 -19.40 6.89
N THR A 194 -20.39 -18.36 6.65
CA THR A 194 -19.95 -16.96 6.76
C THR A 194 -19.51 -16.61 8.18
N GLN A 195 -20.31 -16.95 9.19
CA GLN A 195 -19.97 -16.71 10.60
C GLN A 195 -18.68 -17.44 11.02
N GLU A 196 -18.49 -18.69 10.60
CA GLU A 196 -17.27 -19.46 10.88
C GLU A 196 -16.02 -18.88 10.18
N GLU A 197 -16.17 -18.41 8.94
CA GLU A 197 -15.08 -17.78 8.19
C GLU A 197 -14.70 -16.41 8.77
N CYS A 198 -15.67 -15.65 9.28
CA CYS A 198 -15.43 -14.38 9.98
C CYS A 198 -14.63 -14.56 11.27
N LYS A 199 -14.84 -15.66 12.02
CA LYS A 199 -14.03 -15.98 13.20
C LYS A 199 -12.55 -16.12 12.83
N ARG A 200 -12.22 -16.73 11.69
CA ARG A 200 -10.83 -16.83 11.22
C ARG A 200 -10.18 -15.46 10.91
N CYS A 201 -10.96 -14.48 10.43
CA CYS A 201 -10.46 -13.12 10.12
C CYS A 201 -10.03 -12.34 11.37
N LEU A 202 -10.60 -12.65 12.55
CA LEU A 202 -10.20 -12.10 13.85
C LEU A 202 -8.85 -12.66 14.37
N ARG A 203 -8.14 -13.46 13.59
CA ARG A 203 -6.79 -13.93 13.93
C ARG A 203 -5.69 -12.90 13.64
N CYS A 204 -5.91 -11.98 12.69
CA CYS A 204 -4.96 -10.90 12.36
C CYS A 204 -4.58 -10.07 13.60
N ASP A 205 -5.51 -9.99 14.55
CA ASP A 205 -5.39 -9.25 15.80
C ASP A 205 -4.39 -9.89 16.78
N LEU A 206 -4.29 -11.24 16.79
CA LEU A 206 -3.37 -11.96 17.68
C LEU A 206 -1.91 -11.83 17.21
N ASP A 207 -1.69 -11.84 15.90
CA ASP A 207 -0.37 -11.61 15.31
C ASP A 207 0.06 -10.14 15.50
N TRP A 208 -0.88 -9.19 15.48
CA TRP A 208 -0.60 -7.77 15.78
C TRP A 208 -0.25 -7.55 17.25
N VAL A 209 -0.97 -8.16 18.19
CA VAL A 209 -0.61 -8.10 19.62
C VAL A 209 0.77 -8.72 19.89
N ALA A 210 1.10 -9.83 19.24
CA ALA A 210 2.43 -10.43 19.33
C ALA A 210 3.51 -9.51 18.73
N PHE A 211 3.22 -8.86 17.59
CA PHE A 211 4.11 -7.88 16.96
C PHE A 211 4.32 -6.61 17.80
N MET A 212 3.27 -6.09 18.43
CA MET A 212 3.36 -4.91 19.31
C MET A 212 4.15 -5.21 20.57
N LYS A 213 3.92 -6.37 21.22
CA LYS A 213 4.73 -6.84 22.36
C LYS A 213 6.21 -7.01 22.00
N ALA A 214 6.52 -7.45 20.77
CA ALA A 214 7.90 -7.54 20.30
C ALA A 214 8.54 -6.16 20.07
N ARG A 215 7.76 -5.16 19.63
CA ARG A 215 8.24 -3.77 19.46
C ARG A 215 8.48 -3.05 20.79
N GLU A 216 7.68 -3.32 21.81
CA GLU A 216 7.91 -2.81 23.17
C GLU A 216 9.23 -3.34 23.74
N ALA A 217 9.62 -4.58 23.40
CA ALA A 217 10.90 -5.16 23.80
C ALA A 217 12.11 -4.54 23.07
N ASP A 218 11.97 -4.19 21.79
CA ASP A 218 13.02 -3.52 20.98
C ASP A 218 13.20 -2.02 21.33
N GLN A 219 12.28 -1.42 22.08
CA GLN A 219 12.36 -0.03 22.53
C GLN A 219 12.94 0.12 23.94
N GLN A 220 13.38 -0.96 24.59
CA GLN A 220 14.13 -0.85 25.84
C GLN A 220 15.54 -0.32 25.54
N PRO A 221 15.98 0.78 26.20
CA PRO A 221 17.34 1.25 26.02
C PRO A 221 18.34 0.18 26.48
N GLU A 222 19.43 0.01 25.74
CA GLU A 222 20.55 -0.83 26.20
C GLU A 222 20.96 -0.38 27.60
N PRO A 223 21.22 -1.33 28.53
CA PRO A 223 21.69 -0.98 29.87
C PRO A 223 22.99 -0.19 29.73
N ALA A 224 23.02 0.99 30.35
CA ALA A 224 24.21 1.83 30.38
C ALA A 224 25.40 1.04 30.94
N LEU A 225 26.47 0.95 30.15
CA LEU A 225 27.80 0.56 30.60
C LEU A 225 28.44 1.70 31.40
#